data_AF-A0A5S9MAS2-F1
#
_entry.id   AF-A0A5S9MAS2-F1
#
_cell.length_a   1.000
_cell.length_b   1.000
_cell.length_c   1.000
_cell.angle_alpha   90.00
_cell.angle_beta   90.00
_cell.angle_gamma   90.00
#
_symmetry.space_group_name_H-M   'P 1'
#
loop_
_entity.id
_entity.type
_entity.pdbx_description
1 polymer ?
#
loop_
_entity_poly.entity_id
_entity_poly.type
_entity_poly.pdbx_seq_one_letter_code
_entity_poly.pdbx_strand_id
1 'polypeptide(L)' 'MTVQISIDDAEHSISDSYETFNITAPTERTIKFKIEPGQKGYYQVTVDDKVVSSKTIEYPDDE' A
#
# COMPACT_ATOMS: atom_id res chain seq x y z
N MET A 1 6.98 16.58 -4.87
CA MET A 1 7.42 15.25 -4.42
C MET A 1 6.55 14.23 -5.14
N THR A 2 7.17 13.24 -5.74
CA THR A 2 6.49 12.12 -6.39
C THR A 2 6.24 11.04 -5.35
N VAL A 3 4.99 10.64 -5.17
CA VAL A 3 4.58 9.55 -4.29
C VAL A 3 4.27 8.35 -5.15
N GLN A 4 4.83 7.20 -4.80
CA GLN A 4 4.46 5.91 -5.36
C GLN A 4 4.02 4.99 -4.21
N ILE A 5 2.82 4.45 -4.35
CA ILE A 5 2.24 3.44 -3.48
C ILE A 5 2.29 2.12 -4.23
N SER A 6 2.85 1.09 -3.58
CA SER A 6 2.81 -0.29 -4.05
C SER A 6 2.14 -1.15 -2.97
N ILE A 7 1.36 -2.13 -3.40
CA ILE A 7 0.64 -3.04 -2.50
C ILE A 7 0.87 -4.49 -2.92
N ASP A 8 0.84 -5.39 -1.94
CA ASP A 8 0.77 -6.84 -2.13
C ASP A 8 -0.54 -7.30 -1.50
N ASP A 9 -1.42 -7.90 -2.30
CA ASP A 9 -2.68 -8.48 -1.84
C ASP A 9 -3.10 -9.64 -2.77
N ALA A 10 -4.33 -10.13 -2.65
CA ALA A 10 -4.79 -11.26 -3.47
C ALA A 10 -4.86 -10.94 -4.98
N GLU A 11 -4.91 -9.67 -5.38
CA GLU A 11 -5.07 -9.23 -6.77
C GLU A 11 -3.91 -8.39 -7.30
N HIS A 12 -3.06 -7.87 -6.43
CA HIS A 12 -1.96 -6.98 -6.77
C HIS A 12 -0.65 -7.50 -6.21
N SER A 13 0.44 -7.28 -6.95
CA SER A 13 1.79 -7.62 -6.49
C SER A 13 2.59 -6.38 -6.15
N ILE A 14 3.44 -6.49 -5.13
CA ILE A 14 4.31 -5.38 -4.70
C ILE A 14 5.29 -4.90 -5.78
N SER A 15 5.56 -5.73 -6.80
CA SER A 15 6.39 -5.34 -7.94
C SER A 15 5.72 -4.29 -8.83
N ASP A 16 4.39 -4.18 -8.76
CA ASP A 16 3.61 -3.24 -9.55
C ASP A 16 3.29 -1.98 -8.73
N SER A 17 3.32 -0.81 -9.39
CA SER A 17 2.85 0.42 -8.76
C SER A 17 1.33 0.41 -8.70
N TYR A 18 0.76 0.50 -7.50
CA TYR A 18 -0.68 0.61 -7.31
C TYR A 18 -1.19 2.01 -7.68
N GLU A 19 -0.54 3.05 -7.17
CA GLU A 19 -0.86 4.44 -7.46
C GLU A 19 0.41 5.28 -7.51
N THR A 20 0.50 6.22 -8.45
CA THR A 20 1.60 7.20 -8.52
C THR A 20 1.03 8.59 -8.74
N PHE A 21 1.42 9.56 -7.91
CA PHE A 21 0.92 10.93 -7.97
C PHE A 21 1.90 11.95 -7.36
N ASN A 22 1.69 13.22 -7.67
CA ASN A 22 2.49 14.32 -7.11
C ASN A 22 1.77 15.00 -5.95
N ILE A 23 2.53 15.38 -4.91
CA ILE A 23 2.03 16.19 -3.80
C ILE A 23 2.87 17.46 -3.61
N THR A 24 2.20 18.51 -3.11
CA THR A 24 2.79 19.79 -2.70
C THR A 24 2.52 20.12 -1.23
N ALA A 25 1.67 19.34 -0.55
CA ALA A 25 1.30 19.49 0.85
C ALA A 25 0.96 18.10 1.47
N PRO A 26 0.88 17.98 2.81
CA PRO A 26 0.43 16.75 3.47
C PRO A 26 -0.92 16.29 2.90
N THR A 27 -1.03 15.00 2.61
CA THR A 27 -2.17 14.40 1.91
C THR A 27 -2.52 13.07 2.55
N GLU A 28 -3.81 12.79 2.68
CA GLU A 28 -4.32 11.49 3.12
C GLU A 28 -4.81 10.66 1.93
N ARG A 29 -4.64 9.34 2.03
CA ARG A 29 -5.09 8.34 1.05
C ARG A 29 -5.64 7.12 1.77
N THR A 30 -6.70 6.57 1.23
CA THR A 30 -7.30 5.31 1.69
C THR A 30 -7.01 4.22 0.68
N ILE A 31 -6.34 3.17 1.12
CA ILE A 31 -6.03 1.98 0.32
C ILE A 31 -6.95 0.86 0.77
N LYS A 32 -7.58 0.16 -0.17
CA LYS A 32 -8.38 -1.04 0.10
C LYS A 32 -7.56 -2.26 -0.29
N PHE A 33 -7.50 -3.24 0.60
CA PHE A 33 -6.84 -4.52 0.36
C PHE A 33 -7.88 -5.61 0.16
N LYS A 34 -7.61 -6.53 -0.76
CA LYS A 34 -8.30 -7.81 -0.82
C LYS A 34 -7.40 -8.88 -0.22
N ILE A 35 -7.75 -9.34 0.98
CA ILE A 35 -6.98 -10.35 1.71
C ILE A 35 -7.87 -11.57 1.86
N GLU A 36 -7.41 -12.74 1.41
CA GLU A 36 -8.10 -14.01 1.62
C GLU A 36 -7.76 -14.62 2.98
N PRO A 37 -8.59 -15.53 3.53
CA PRO A 37 -8.30 -16.21 4.79
C PRO A 37 -6.91 -16.87 4.78
N GLY A 38 -6.11 -16.56 5.80
CA GLY A 38 -4.74 -17.06 5.94
C GLY A 38 -3.68 -16.31 5.10
N GLN A 39 -4.09 -15.31 4.32
CA GLN A 39 -3.16 -14.39 3.65
C GLN A 39 -2.97 -13.09 4.45
N LYS A 40 -2.02 -12.28 3.99
CA LYS A 40 -1.72 -10.95 4.52
C LYS A 40 -1.60 -9.98 3.37
N GLY A 41 -2.04 -8.75 3.59
CA GLY A 41 -1.74 -7.62 2.71
C GLY A 41 -0.44 -6.93 3.14
N TYR A 42 0.19 -6.21 2.22
CA TYR A 42 1.32 -5.33 2.51
C TYR A 42 1.23 -4.06 1.68
N TYR A 43 1.64 -2.93 2.23
CA TYR A 43 1.92 -1.74 1.42
C TYR A 43 3.29 -1.17 1.69
N GLN A 44 3.77 -0.44 0.69
CA GLN A 44 4.92 0.41 0.77
C GLN A 44 4.61 1.75 0.10
N VAL A 45 4.89 2.85 0.82
CA VAL A 45 4.83 4.21 0.29
C VAL A 45 6.25 4.72 0.12
N THR A 46 6.55 5.14 -1.09
CA THR A 46 7.81 5.80 -1.46
C THR A 46 7.55 7.24 -1.86
N VAL A 47 8.40 8.15 -1.41
CA VAL A 47 8.36 9.57 -1.77
C VAL A 47 9.73 9.96 -2.28
N ASP A 48 9.81 10.45 -3.52
CA ASP A 48 11.05 10.75 -4.22
C ASP A 48 12.07 9.59 -4.07
N ASP A 49 11.61 8.37 -4.37
CA ASP A 49 12.35 7.09 -4.32
C ASP A 49 12.81 6.62 -2.92
N LYS A 50 12.32 7.25 -1.84
CA LYS A 50 12.60 6.82 -0.45
C LYS A 50 11.38 6.21 0.20
N VAL A 51 11.53 5.04 0.80
CA VAL A 51 10.46 4.42 1.60
C VAL A 51 10.21 5.30 2.83
N VAL A 52 8.99 5.81 2.95
CA VAL A 52 8.56 6.65 4.09
C VAL A 52 7.61 5.92 5.02
N SER A 53 6.92 4.90 4.53
CA SER A 53 6.00 4.07 5.32
C SER A 53 5.85 2.71 4.67
N SER A 54 5.73 1.67 5.49
CA SER A 54 5.31 0.35 5.05
C SER A 54 4.66 -0.40 6.20
N LYS A 55 3.75 -1.32 5.89
CA LYS A 55 3.06 -2.12 6.90
C LYS A 55 2.49 -3.40 6.29
N THR A 56 2.47 -4.46 7.09
CA THR A 56 1.70 -5.67 6.85
C THR A 56 0.32 -5.56 7.50
N ILE A 57 -0.72 -5.93 6.77
CA ILE A 57 -2.11 -6.00 7.23
C ILE A 57 -2.48 -7.48 7.31
N GLU A 58 -2.85 -7.94 8.50
CA GLU A 58 -3.38 -9.30 8.68
C GLU A 58 -4.81 -9.38 8.15
N TYR A 59 -5.24 -10.58 7.73
CA TYR A 59 -6.66 -10.84 7.48
C TYR A 59 -7.47 -10.49 8.75
N PRO A 60 -8.60 -9.78 8.63
CA PRO A 60 -9.39 -9.42 9.80
C PRO A 60 -9.89 -10.68 10.53
N ASP A 61 -9.68 -10.74 11.83
CA ASP A 61 -10.29 -11.79 12.65
C ASP A 61 -11.81 -11.60 12.61
N ASP A 62 -12.55 -12.66 12.27
CA ASP A 62 -14.00 -12.70 12.43
C ASP A 62 -14.29 -12.73 13.95
N GLU A 63 -14.56 -11.59 14.57
CA GLU A 63 -15.14 -11.51 15.92
C GLU A 63 -16.60 -11.98 15.97
#